data_AF-T0V6V2-F1
#
_entry.id   AF-T0V6V2-F1
#
_cell.length_a   1.000
_cell.length_b   1.000
_cell.length_c   1.000
_cell.angle_alpha   90.00
_cell.angle_beta   90.00
_cell.angle_gamma   90.00
#
_symmetry.space_group_name_H-M   'P 1'
#
loop_
_entity.id
_entity.type
_entity.pdbx_description
1 polymer ?
#
loop_
_entity_poly.entity_id
_entity_poly.type
_entity_poly.pdbx_seq_one_letter_code
_entity_poly.pdbx_strand_id
1 'polypeptide(L)'
;MIKIQKLHKEYNNKIVLQNVSFKAKKGEITGLIGPNGSGKSTLIRILLGLENSQMGMALIDGKKYSQLGDNPFGIVGSFLDSCQPYPTRTGFQHLRWIGLACGVDRNRCKECLELVGLSEAKNKK
;
A
#
# COMPACT_ATOMS: atom_id res chain seq x y z
N MET A 1 8.34 11.24 1.37
CA MET A 1 8.94 10.87 2.66
C MET A 1 7.86 10.28 3.54
N ILE A 2 8.09 9.12 4.12
CA ILE A 2 7.20 8.50 5.11
C ILE A 2 7.75 8.79 6.50
N LYS A 3 6.87 9.16 7.44
CA LYS A 3 7.24 9.47 8.83
C LYS A 3 6.28 8.78 9.79
N ILE A 4 6.83 7.94 10.65
CA ILE A 4 6.12 7.29 11.76
C ILE A 4 6.58 7.97 13.05
N GLN A 5 5.64 8.43 13.88
CA GLN A 5 5.95 9.15 15.12
C GLN A 5 5.15 8.58 16.29
N LYS A 6 5.87 8.04 17.27
CA LYS A 6 5.35 7.53 18.54
C LYS A 6 4.12 6.65 18.37
N LEU A 7 4.13 5.80 17.34
CA LEU A 7 2.98 5.03 16.93
C LEU A 7 2.72 3.91 17.94
N HIS A 8 1.51 3.88 18.48
CA HIS A 8 1.09 2.90 19.47
C HIS A 8 -0.19 2.21 19.01
N LYS A 9 -0.18 0.88 19.06
CA LYS A 9 -1.32 0.05 18.68
C LYS A 9 -1.47 -1.15 19.59
N GLU A 10 -2.68 -1.31 20.11
CA GLU A 10 -3.10 -2.45 20.92
C GLU A 10 -4.36 -3.10 20.35
N TYR A 11 -4.49 -4.41 20.56
CA TYR A 11 -5.74 -5.15 20.37
C TYR A 11 -6.01 -5.99 21.61
N ASN A 12 -7.20 -5.87 22.21
CA ASN A 12 -7.59 -6.67 23.37
C ASN A 12 -6.51 -6.72 24.45
N ASN A 13 -5.97 -5.55 24.82
CA ASN A 13 -4.87 -5.36 25.78
C ASN A 13 -3.51 -5.97 25.39
N LYS A 14 -3.35 -6.47 24.16
CA LYS A 14 -2.07 -6.91 23.62
C LYS A 14 -1.45 -5.81 22.78
N ILE A 15 -0.26 -5.35 23.20
CA ILE A 15 0.53 -4.37 22.46
C ILE A 15 1.11 -5.02 21.20
N VAL A 16 0.80 -4.44 20.04
CA VAL A 16 1.32 -4.84 18.73
C VAL A 16 2.36 -3.85 18.20
N LEU A 17 2.20 -2.56 18.50
CA LEU A 17 3.17 -1.52 18.24
C LEU A 17 3.34 -0.68 19.50
N GLN A 18 4.58 -0.51 19.97
CA GLN A 18 4.89 0.24 21.19
C GLN A 18 5.79 1.43 20.86
N ASN A 19 5.23 2.63 20.83
CA ASN A 19 5.95 3.90 20.62
C ASN A 19 6.92 3.89 19.41
N VAL A 20 6.52 3.30 18.29
CA VAL A 20 7.39 3.14 17.11
C VAL A 20 7.62 4.50 16.43
N SER A 21 8.87 4.83 16.13
CA SER A 21 9.24 6.07 15.43
C SER A 21 10.37 5.85 14.43
N PHE A 22 10.17 6.24 13.18
CA PHE A 22 11.22 6.27 12.16
C PHE A 22 10.85 7.16 10.98
N LYS A 23 11.81 7.40 10.08
CA LYS A 23 11.61 8.08 8.80
C LYS A 23 12.11 7.18 7.68
N ALA A 24 11.28 6.99 6.65
CA ALA A 24 11.69 6.43 5.38
C ALA A 24 11.81 7.57 4.36
N LYS A 25 13.03 7.83 3.89
CA LYS A 25 13.34 9.00 3.06
C LYS A 25 12.85 8.78 1.63
N LYS A 26 12.67 9.90 0.91
CA LYS A 26 12.28 9.87 -0.50
C LYS A 26 13.44 9.32 -1.33
N GLY A 27 13.15 8.44 -2.29
CA GLY A 27 14.15 7.84 -3.17
C GLY A 27 14.89 6.63 -2.58
N GLU A 28 14.54 6.20 -1.36
CA GLU A 28 15.16 5.04 -0.71
C GLU A 28 14.19 3.86 -0.64
N ILE A 29 14.74 2.64 -0.76
CA ILE A 29 14.02 1.41 -0.45
C ILE A 29 14.17 1.16 1.05
N THR A 30 13.07 1.17 1.78
CA THR A 30 13.06 0.85 3.22
C THR A 30 12.41 -0.50 3.47
N GLY A 31 13.15 -1.42 4.09
CA GLY A 31 12.63 -2.73 4.51
C GLY A 31 12.15 -2.70 5.97
N LEU A 32 10.94 -3.21 6.24
CA LEU A 32 10.44 -3.46 7.59
C LEU A 32 10.54 -4.96 7.88
N ILE A 33 11.47 -5.37 8.73
CA ILE A 33 11.84 -6.77 8.96
C ILE A 33 11.49 -7.19 10.40
N GLY A 34 11.01 -8.42 10.58
CA GLY A 34 10.69 -8.99 11.89
C GLY A 34 9.88 -10.28 11.77
N PRO A 35 9.71 -11.04 12.86
CA PRO A 35 8.96 -12.31 12.85
C PRO A 35 7.46 -12.11 12.58
N ASN A 36 6.76 -13.19 12.26
CA ASN A 36 5.30 -13.13 12.11
C ASN A 36 4.63 -12.63 13.41
N GLY A 37 3.62 -11.78 13.27
CA GLY A 37 2.95 -11.14 14.41
C GLY A 37 3.69 -9.94 15.02
N SER A 38 4.87 -9.54 14.51
CA SER A 38 5.61 -8.38 15.03
C SER A 38 5.01 -7.00 14.70
N GLY A 39 3.77 -6.94 14.18
CA GLY A 39 3.08 -5.68 13.87
C GLY A 39 3.42 -5.03 12.52
N LYS A 40 4.18 -5.68 11.63
CA LYS A 40 4.57 -5.11 10.31
C LYS A 40 3.35 -4.71 9.47
N SER A 41 2.43 -5.64 9.25
CA SER A 41 1.23 -5.39 8.46
C SER A 41 0.31 -4.37 9.13
N THR A 42 0.21 -4.41 10.46
CA THR A 42 -0.53 -3.40 11.24
C THR A 42 0.02 -2.00 11.01
N LEU A 43 1.35 -1.83 11.03
CA LEU A 43 2.00 -0.54 10.77
C LEU A 43 1.68 -0.05 9.35
N ILE A 44 1.78 -0.92 8.34
CA ILE A 44 1.48 -0.56 6.95
C ILE A 44 0.00 -0.21 6.78
N ARG A 45 -0.93 -0.97 7.39
CA ARG A 45 -2.38 -0.66 7.36
C ARG A 45 -2.67 0.69 8.01
N ILE A 46 -2.02 1.02 9.13
CA ILE A 46 -2.14 2.34 9.76
C ILE A 46 -1.61 3.45 8.84
N LEU A 47 -0.46 3.25 8.20
CA LEU A 47 0.11 4.22 7.25
C LEU A 47 -0.83 4.50 6.07
N LEU A 48 -1.53 3.47 5.59
CA LEU A 48 -2.50 3.58 4.49
C LEU A 48 -3.90 4.00 4.94
N GLY A 49 -4.08 4.34 6.22
CA GLY A 49 -5.39 4.76 6.76
C GLY A 49 -6.44 3.65 6.81
N LEU A 50 -6.05 2.39 6.60
CA LEU A 50 -6.94 1.22 6.71
C LEU A 50 -7.18 0.81 8.16
N GLU A 51 -6.40 1.37 9.08
CA GLU A 51 -6.49 1.10 10.50
C GLU A 51 -6.10 2.32 11.33
N ASN A 52 -6.76 2.50 12.48
CA ASN A 52 -6.43 3.57 13.42
C ASN A 52 -5.42 3.10 14.47
N SER A 53 -4.47 3.98 14.82
CA SER A 53 -3.62 3.87 16.00
C SER A 53 -4.25 4.58 17.19
N GLN A 54 -4.05 4.07 18.41
CA GLN A 54 -4.47 4.74 19.64
C GLN A 54 -3.67 6.01 19.90
N MET A 55 -2.37 6.00 19.57
CA MET A 55 -1.49 7.16 19.75
C MET A 55 -0.50 7.28 18.59
N GLY A 56 0.06 8.48 18.44
CA GLY A 56 1.05 8.78 17.42
C GLY A 56 0.42 9.05 16.05
N MET A 57 1.28 9.09 15.03
CA MET A 57 0.87 9.38 13.66
C MET A 57 1.76 8.67 12.64
N ALA A 58 1.14 8.28 11.53
CA ALA A 58 1.79 7.81 10.32
C ALA A 58 1.50 8.79 9.19
N LEU A 59 2.54 9.32 8.56
CA LEU A 59 2.44 10.41 7.60
C LEU A 59 3.15 10.07 6.29
N ILE A 60 2.56 10.50 5.18
CA ILE A 60 3.09 10.47 3.82
C ILE A 60 3.22 11.93 3.38
N ASP A 61 4.45 12.38 3.14
CA ASP A 61 4.76 13.77 2.80
C ASP A 61 4.13 14.80 3.75
N GLY A 62 4.16 14.47 5.05
CA GLY A 62 3.67 15.34 6.12
C GLY A 62 2.17 15.25 6.38
N LYS A 63 1.41 14.46 5.63
CA LYS A 63 -0.04 14.31 5.75
C LYS A 63 -0.43 12.89 6.13
N LYS A 64 -1.53 12.71 6.86
CA LYS A 64 -2.15 11.38 6.99
C LYS A 64 -2.70 10.94 5.63
N TYR A 65 -2.84 9.63 5.42
CA TYR A 65 -3.40 9.11 4.16
C TYR A 65 -4.76 9.73 3.80
N SER A 66 -5.64 9.90 4.79
CA SER A 66 -6.96 10.53 4.62
C SER A 66 -6.92 12.01 4.22
N GLN A 67 -5.75 12.65 4.28
CA GLN A 67 -5.55 14.08 3.98
C GLN A 67 -4.82 14.29 2.64
N LEU A 68 -4.63 13.23 1.85
CA LEU A 68 -3.91 13.26 0.58
C LEU A 68 -4.72 13.88 -0.58
N GLY A 69 -5.98 14.26 -0.35
CA GLY A 69 -6.86 14.89 -1.34
C GLY A 69 -7.74 13.89 -2.07
N ASP A 70 -8.32 14.32 -3.20
CA ASP A 70 -9.38 13.58 -3.90
C ASP A 70 -8.91 12.31 -4.61
N ASN A 71 -7.61 12.22 -4.96
CA ASN A 71 -7.03 11.04 -5.60
C ASN A 71 -5.77 10.53 -4.89
N PRO A 72 -5.90 9.88 -3.71
CA PRO A 72 -4.77 9.33 -2.97
C PRO A 72 -4.06 8.19 -3.74
N PHE A 73 -4.76 7.50 -4.65
CA PHE A 73 -4.21 6.42 -5.46
C PHE A 73 -3.15 6.88 -6.47
N GLY A 74 -3.21 8.14 -6.89
CA GLY A 74 -2.16 8.76 -7.72
C GLY A 74 -0.88 9.08 -6.94
N ILE A 75 -0.93 9.03 -5.61
CA ILE A 75 0.18 9.38 -4.73
C ILE A 75 0.81 8.11 -4.13
N VAL A 76 -0.03 7.14 -3.75
CA VAL A 76 0.40 5.94 -3.04
C VAL A 76 -0.12 4.70 -3.75
N GLY A 77 0.80 3.93 -4.33
CA GLY A 77 0.54 2.55 -4.76
C GLY A 77 0.73 1.59 -3.60
N SER A 78 -0.21 0.68 -3.38
CA SER A 78 -0.10 -0.36 -2.36
C SER A 78 -0.48 -1.72 -2.93
N PHE A 79 0.31 -2.74 -2.59
CA PHE A 79 -0.06 -4.14 -2.77
C PHE A 79 -0.13 -4.77 -1.38
N LEU A 80 -1.36 -4.91 -0.88
CA LEU A 80 -1.64 -5.47 0.43
C LEU A 80 -2.46 -6.74 0.29
N ASP A 81 -2.08 -7.75 1.07
CA ASP A 81 -2.68 -9.07 1.08
C ASP A 81 -2.62 -9.78 -0.29
N SER A 82 -2.80 -11.09 -0.29
CA SER A 82 -2.92 -11.87 -1.53
C SER A 82 -4.28 -11.62 -2.16
N CYS A 83 -4.43 -10.48 -2.85
CA CYS A 83 -5.55 -10.26 -3.76
C CYS A 83 -5.48 -11.30 -4.87
N GLN A 84 -6.31 -12.34 -4.77
CA GLN A 84 -6.49 -13.26 -5.88
C GLN A 84 -7.08 -12.47 -7.06
N PRO A 85 -6.51 -12.61 -8.27
CA PRO A 85 -7.10 -12.01 -9.44
C PRO A 85 -8.51 -12.55 -9.65
N TYR A 86 -9.41 -11.68 -10.10
CA TYR A 86 -10.77 -12.09 -10.45
C TYR A 86 -10.73 -13.15 -11.56
N PRO A 87 -11.18 -14.40 -11.30
CA PRO A 87 -10.94 -15.55 -12.16
C PRO A 87 -11.64 -15.47 -13.52
N THR A 88 -12.62 -14.57 -13.66
CA THR A 88 -13.35 -14.36 -14.92
C THR A 88 -12.70 -13.32 -15.83
N ARG A 89 -11.65 -12.60 -15.37
CA ARG A 89 -10.97 -11.54 -16.12
C ARG A 89 -9.62 -12.01 -16.62
N THR A 90 -9.28 -11.58 -17.83
CA THR A 90 -7.91 -11.72 -18.34
C THR A 90 -6.93 -10.85 -17.54
N GLY A 91 -5.63 -11.16 -17.56
CA GLY A 91 -4.61 -10.35 -16.89
C GLY A 91 -4.67 -8.86 -17.25
N PHE A 92 -4.88 -8.52 -18.53
CA PHE A 92 -5.04 -7.13 -18.96
C PHE A 92 -6.32 -6.49 -18.40
N GLN A 93 -7.44 -7.20 -18.45
CA GLN A 93 -8.70 -6.68 -17.93
C GLN A 93 -8.64 -6.51 -16.41
N HIS A 94 -7.96 -7.40 -15.69
CA HIS A 94 -7.70 -7.28 -14.27
C HIS A 94 -6.89 -6.02 -13.96
N LEU A 95 -5.79 -5.76 -14.67
CA LEU A 95 -5.03 -4.54 -14.47
C LEU A 95 -5.84 -3.29 -14.89
N ARG A 96 -6.67 -3.40 -15.93
CA ARG A 96 -7.41 -2.27 -16.49
C ARG A 96 -8.47 -1.72 -15.55
N TRP A 97 -9.21 -2.56 -14.83
CA TRP A 97 -10.24 -2.06 -13.92
C TRP A 97 -9.63 -1.33 -12.71
N ILE A 98 -8.50 -1.83 -12.19
CA ILE A 98 -7.71 -1.13 -11.15
C ILE A 98 -7.22 0.20 -11.70
N GLY A 99 -6.64 0.20 -12.92
CA GLY A 99 -6.18 1.42 -13.56
C GLY A 99 -7.28 2.47 -13.71
N LEU A 100 -8.49 2.07 -14.13
CA LEU A 100 -9.64 2.97 -14.23
C LEU A 100 -10.01 3.61 -12.89
N ALA A 101 -10.04 2.82 -11.81
CA ALA A 101 -10.33 3.33 -10.46
C ALA A 101 -9.29 4.36 -9.98
N CYS A 102 -8.04 4.23 -10.43
CA CYS A 102 -6.94 5.12 -10.05
C CYS A 102 -6.73 6.30 -11.04
N GLY A 103 -7.53 6.41 -12.11
CA GLY A 103 -7.33 7.42 -13.16
C GLY A 103 -6.15 7.16 -14.10
N VAL A 104 -5.72 5.90 -14.21
CA VAL A 104 -4.60 5.47 -15.06
C VAL A 104 -5.09 5.11 -16.46
N ASP A 105 -4.39 5.61 -17.49
CA ASP A 105 -4.76 5.41 -18.88
C ASP A 105 -4.49 3.96 -19.38
N ARG A 106 -5.07 3.65 -20.53
CA ARG A 106 -5.02 2.30 -21.10
C ARG A 106 -3.62 1.90 -21.55
N ASN A 107 -2.83 2.84 -22.06
CA ASN A 107 -1.49 2.58 -22.55
C ASN A 107 -0.54 2.32 -21.39
N ARG A 108 -0.67 3.05 -20.28
CA ARG A 108 0.05 2.75 -19.05
C ARG A 108 -0.19 1.32 -18.54
N CYS A 109 -1.41 0.80 -18.65
CA CYS A 109 -1.66 -0.62 -18.33
C CYS A 109 -0.87 -1.59 -19.23
N LYS A 110 -0.72 -1.28 -20.52
CA LYS A 110 0.08 -2.12 -21.44
C LYS A 110 1.56 -2.05 -21.10
N GLU A 111 2.08 -0.85 -20.87
CA GLU A 111 3.47 -0.63 -20.45
C GLU A 111 3.78 -1.37 -19.15
N CYS A 112 2.87 -1.32 -18.17
CA CYS A 112 3.06 -2.05 -16.91
C CYS A 112 3.18 -3.56 -17.13
N LEU A 113 2.39 -4.16 -18.03
CA LEU A 113 2.52 -5.60 -18.36
C LEU A 113 3.86 -5.91 -19.02
N GLU A 114 4.36 -5.02 -19.87
CA GLU A 114 5.67 -5.16 -20.49
C GLU A 114 6.79 -5.07 -19.45
N LEU A 115 6.74 -4.06 -18.57
CA LEU A 115 7.71 -3.84 -17.50
C LEU A 115 7.87 -5.04 -16.55
N VAL A 116 6.79 -5.79 -16.31
CA VAL A 116 6.81 -6.97 -15.43
C VAL A 116 6.92 -8.29 -16.19
N GLY A 117 7.12 -8.27 -17.51
CA GLY A 117 7.30 -9.46 -18.34
C GLY A 117 6.02 -10.30 -18.54
N LEU A 118 4.84 -9.71 -18.41
CA LEU A 118 3.53 -10.38 -18.53
C LEU A 118 2.76 -10.04 -19.81
N SER A 119 3.40 -9.44 -20.81
CA SER A 119 2.79 -9.08 -22.10
C SER A 119 2.08 -10.25 -22.80
N GLU A 120 2.67 -11.45 -22.77
CA GLU A 120 2.09 -12.65 -23.39
C GLU A 120 0.90 -13.23 -22.61
N ALA A 121 0.85 -12.97 -21.31
CA ALA A 121 -0.23 -13.41 -20.43
C ALA A 121 -1.45 -12.47 -20.44
N LYS A 122 -1.38 -11.35 -21.18
CA LYS A 122 -2.41 -10.29 -21.18
C LYS A 122 -3.84 -10.81 -21.43
N ASN A 123 -3.98 -11.85 -22.26
CA ASN A 123 -5.26 -12.44 -22.66
C ASN A 123 -5.58 -13.77 -21.93
N LYS A 124 -4.68 -14.23 -21.04
CA LYS A 124 -4.90 -15.44 -20.23
C LYS A 124 -5.79 -15.09 -19.03
N LYS A 125 -6.69 -16.01 -18.68
CA LYS A 125 -7.49 -15.96 -17.44
C LYS A 125 -6.71 -16.60 -16.30
#